data_AF-A0A7S0FUM0-F1
#
_entry.id   AF-A0A7S0FUM0-F1
#
_cell.length_a   1.000
_cell.length_b   1.000
_cell.length_c   1.000
_cell.angle_alpha   90.00
_cell.angle_beta   90.00
_cell.angle_gamma   90.00
#
_symmetry.space_group_name_H-M   'P 1'
#
loop_
_entity.id
_entity.type
_entity.pdbx_description
1 polymer ?
#
loop_
_entity_poly.entity_id
_entity_poly.type
_entity_poly.pdbx_seq_one_letter_code
_entity_poly.pdbx_strand_id
1 'polypeptide(L)'
;TTPPTVAWLGEKEVPCKNGCGWTAFESYATCCKKCCGPMGPHSKDCTRKNHRLIDVRRRRLLSDDVLQRENARMNQAVQEAKNAASGADMLNVLEVFVDEEWLGGYEELEGSIYRAGALGLLRRPSWIEIRESIKRPYSSAPNAKLFGSVLIWLIQIVGPTMVAVHYFLGCDRWAFSLAHWMKRPGTSLLALLFVLAFNLNALFEITKDVTSWYKIHFLFDALNCKKKRGTLATMLIIGPATRSFLYVTTCCCTTIVLGASVDDSAKDVVFDALALFFLYKLDKIGDAAEFGFVNSEDWPGTRLAWLYERMMKEQPPQPKPYSLYILQWTSYVVLLLNFGLPVFFTLTAFEIRDC
;
A
#
# COMPACT_ATOMS: atom_id res chain seq x y z
N THR A 1 -26.56 -4.65 -25.65
CA THR A 1 -27.24 -3.36 -25.41
C THR A 1 -26.30 -2.25 -25.84
N THR A 2 -26.64 -1.55 -26.92
CA THR A 2 -25.88 -0.39 -27.39
C THR A 2 -26.16 0.79 -26.46
N PRO A 3 -25.13 1.49 -25.95
CA PRO A 3 -25.34 2.66 -25.11
C PRO A 3 -26.01 3.78 -25.94
N PRO A 4 -26.86 4.61 -25.31
CA PRO A 4 -27.58 5.67 -26.02
C PRO A 4 -26.62 6.73 -26.55
N THR A 5 -26.68 6.99 -27.85
CA THR A 5 -25.99 8.08 -28.54
C THR A 5 -26.73 9.39 -28.31
N VAL A 6 -26.26 10.18 -27.34
CA VAL A 6 -26.68 11.58 -27.16
C VAL A 6 -25.98 12.43 -28.23
N ALA A 7 -26.72 13.28 -28.96
CA ALA A 7 -26.15 14.17 -29.97
C ALA A 7 -25.62 15.46 -29.31
N TRP A 8 -24.31 15.71 -29.45
CA TRP A 8 -23.56 16.78 -28.77
C TRP A 8 -23.33 18.00 -29.66
N LEU A 9 -23.32 19.20 -29.06
CA LEU A 9 -22.82 20.45 -29.64
C LEU A 9 -21.43 20.75 -29.06
N GLY A 10 -20.37 20.70 -29.89
CA GLY A 10 -19.07 21.31 -29.58
C GLY A 10 -17.84 20.48 -29.94
N GLU A 11 -17.54 19.42 -29.18
CA GLU A 11 -16.38 18.55 -29.42
C GLU A 11 -16.86 17.11 -29.52
N LYS A 12 -16.79 16.52 -30.73
CA LYS A 12 -17.08 15.10 -30.91
C LYS A 12 -16.11 14.30 -30.05
N GLU A 13 -16.65 13.44 -29.19
CA GLU A 13 -15.83 12.43 -28.54
C GLU A 13 -15.06 11.66 -29.61
N VAL A 14 -13.74 11.74 -29.58
CA VAL A 14 -12.90 10.93 -30.47
C VAL A 14 -12.80 9.56 -29.81
N PRO A 15 -13.53 8.54 -30.27
CA PRO A 15 -13.34 7.20 -29.74
C PRO A 15 -11.91 6.76 -30.03
N CYS A 16 -11.38 5.88 -29.18
CA CYS A 16 -10.10 5.25 -29.47
C CYS A 16 -10.12 4.63 -30.88
N LYS A 17 -9.16 4.97 -31.74
CA LYS A 17 -9.03 4.45 -33.11
C LYS A 17 -9.08 2.92 -33.19
N ASN A 18 -8.58 2.26 -32.14
CA ASN A 18 -8.58 0.80 -32.04
C ASN A 18 -9.89 0.20 -31.48
N GLY A 19 -10.94 1.00 -31.31
CA GLY A 19 -12.29 0.53 -31.00
C GLY A 19 -12.46 -0.12 -29.63
N CYS A 20 -11.67 0.28 -28.63
CA CYS A 20 -11.67 -0.37 -27.32
C CYS A 20 -12.75 0.08 -26.33
N GLY A 21 -13.69 0.91 -26.77
CA GLY A 21 -14.74 1.48 -25.93
C GLY A 21 -14.29 2.70 -25.09
N TRP A 22 -12.98 2.97 -25.01
CA TRP A 22 -12.45 4.15 -24.34
C TRP A 22 -12.31 5.36 -25.26
N THR A 23 -12.28 6.55 -24.67
CA THR A 23 -12.04 7.82 -25.34
C THR A 23 -10.55 7.99 -25.64
N ALA A 24 -10.22 8.50 -26.83
CA ALA A 24 -8.86 8.87 -27.16
C ALA A 24 -8.45 10.14 -26.39
N PHE A 25 -7.22 10.19 -25.87
CA PHE A 25 -6.72 11.41 -25.22
C PHE A 25 -6.48 12.48 -26.28
N GLU A 26 -6.85 13.74 -26.01
CA GLU A 26 -6.96 14.87 -26.97
C GLU A 26 -5.99 14.83 -28.17
N SER A 27 -4.68 14.71 -27.93
CA SER A 27 -3.65 14.74 -28.99
C SER A 27 -3.28 13.37 -29.59
N TYR A 28 -3.98 12.30 -29.19
CA TYR A 28 -3.68 10.92 -29.55
C TYR A 28 -4.86 10.26 -30.26
N ALA A 29 -4.55 9.39 -31.22
CA ALA A 29 -5.58 8.60 -31.90
C ALA A 29 -6.13 7.46 -31.02
N THR A 30 -5.50 7.11 -29.90
CA THR A 30 -5.88 5.98 -29.05
C THR A 30 -6.01 6.39 -27.57
N CYS A 31 -6.74 5.59 -26.79
CA CYS A 31 -6.92 5.79 -25.34
C CYS A 31 -5.67 5.50 -24.51
N CYS A 32 -4.63 4.87 -25.08
CA CYS A 32 -3.30 4.74 -24.49
C CYS A 32 -2.33 4.19 -25.55
N LYS A 33 -1.02 4.30 -25.29
CA LYS A 33 0.02 3.82 -26.22
C LYS A 33 0.02 2.31 -26.46
N LYS A 34 -0.52 1.52 -25.52
CA LYS A 34 -0.52 0.05 -25.60
C LYS A 34 -1.78 -0.53 -26.25
N CYS A 35 -2.84 0.25 -26.39
CA CYS A 35 -4.14 -0.24 -26.87
C CYS A 35 -3.98 -0.81 -28.28
N CYS A 36 -4.34 -2.08 -28.49
CA CYS A 36 -4.33 -2.72 -29.81
C CYS A 36 -5.73 -3.16 -30.29
N GLY A 37 -6.75 -3.07 -29.44
CA GLY A 37 -8.11 -3.47 -29.79
C GLY A 37 -9.05 -3.47 -28.58
N PRO A 38 -10.27 -4.02 -28.73
CA PRO A 38 -11.27 -4.18 -27.65
C PRO A 38 -10.76 -4.83 -26.38
N MET A 39 -9.85 -5.79 -26.50
CA MET A 39 -9.31 -6.55 -25.37
C MET A 39 -7.99 -5.99 -24.81
N GLY A 40 -7.53 -4.83 -25.30
CA GLY A 40 -6.25 -4.24 -24.92
C GLY A 40 -5.06 -4.73 -25.75
N PRO A 41 -3.83 -4.70 -25.20
CA PRO A 41 -3.48 -4.38 -23.82
C PRO A 41 -3.65 -2.88 -23.51
N HIS A 42 -4.08 -2.53 -22.30
CA HIS A 42 -4.16 -1.13 -21.85
C HIS A 42 -3.00 -0.76 -20.92
N SER A 43 -2.68 0.53 -20.82
CA SER A 43 -1.85 0.99 -19.69
C SER A 43 -2.64 0.83 -18.38
N LYS A 44 -1.96 0.53 -17.27
CA LYS A 44 -2.61 0.34 -15.96
C LYS A 44 -3.46 1.53 -15.53
N ASP A 45 -3.11 2.73 -16.00
CA ASP A 45 -3.81 3.98 -15.72
C ASP A 45 -4.80 4.41 -16.82
N CYS A 46 -4.99 3.61 -17.88
CA CYS A 46 -5.85 3.96 -19.02
C CYS A 46 -7.31 4.14 -18.60
N THR A 47 -7.85 3.16 -17.88
CA THR A 47 -9.21 3.20 -17.31
C THR A 47 -9.38 4.43 -16.43
N ARG A 48 -8.46 4.64 -15.49
CA ARG A 48 -8.47 5.79 -14.56
C ARG A 48 -8.49 7.14 -15.28
N LYS A 49 -7.61 7.32 -16.27
CA LYS A 49 -7.55 8.55 -17.07
C LYS A 49 -8.83 8.75 -17.90
N ASN A 50 -9.41 7.68 -18.42
CA ASN A 50 -10.66 7.75 -19.17
C ASN A 50 -11.84 8.13 -18.29
N HIS A 51 -11.98 7.54 -17.09
CA HIS A 51 -12.99 7.99 -16.13
C HIS A 51 -12.85 9.47 -15.83
N ARG A 52 -11.63 9.95 -15.57
CA ARG A 52 -11.38 11.38 -15.33
C ARG A 52 -11.80 12.26 -16.52
N LEU A 53 -11.56 11.81 -17.76
CA LEU A 53 -12.03 12.56 -18.94
C LEU A 53 -13.56 12.61 -19.03
N ILE A 54 -14.22 11.48 -18.80
CA ILE A 54 -15.67 11.38 -18.80
C ILE A 54 -16.26 12.32 -17.73
N ASP A 55 -15.68 12.34 -16.53
CA ASP A 55 -16.14 13.19 -15.43
C ASP A 55 -15.95 14.68 -15.75
N VAL A 56 -14.80 15.07 -16.30
CA VAL A 56 -14.53 16.45 -16.72
C VAL A 56 -15.54 16.89 -17.79
N ARG A 57 -15.81 16.03 -18.78
CA ARG A 57 -16.80 16.34 -19.83
C ARG A 57 -18.21 16.43 -19.29
N ARG A 58 -18.62 15.47 -18.46
CA ARG A 58 -19.92 15.49 -17.78
C ARG A 58 -20.09 16.81 -17.04
N ARG A 59 -19.09 17.24 -16.27
CA ARG A 59 -19.13 18.53 -15.55
C ARG A 59 -19.19 19.75 -16.47
N ARG A 60 -18.54 19.73 -17.64
CA ARG A 60 -18.65 20.80 -18.64
C ARG A 60 -20.06 20.92 -19.24
N LEU A 61 -20.84 19.84 -19.23
CA LEU A 61 -22.23 19.86 -19.68
C LEU A 61 -23.23 20.30 -18.61
N LEU A 62 -22.85 20.23 -17.34
CA LEU A 62 -23.76 20.64 -16.27
C LEU A 62 -23.99 22.14 -16.39
N SER A 63 -25.23 22.57 -16.17
CA SER A 63 -25.52 23.99 -16.02
C SER A 63 -24.79 24.54 -14.80
N ASP A 64 -24.48 25.84 -14.81
CA ASP A 64 -23.76 26.49 -13.71
C ASP A 64 -24.46 26.28 -12.35
N ASP A 65 -25.79 26.30 -12.32
CA ASP A 65 -26.58 26.02 -11.11
C ASP A 65 -26.36 24.58 -10.59
N VAL A 66 -26.32 23.58 -11.48
CA VAL A 66 -26.07 22.18 -11.08
C VAL A 66 -24.64 22.03 -10.57
N LEU A 67 -23.66 22.66 -11.25
CA LEU A 67 -22.26 22.64 -10.82
C LEU A 67 -22.07 23.32 -9.46
N GLN A 68 -22.77 24.43 -9.21
CA GLN A 68 -22.76 25.09 -7.91
C GLN A 68 -23.35 24.21 -6.80
N ARG A 69 -24.46 23.52 -7.08
CA ARG A 69 -25.06 22.55 -6.13
C ARG A 69 -24.14 21.37 -5.86
N GLU A 70 -23.50 20.80 -6.88
CA GLU A 70 -22.53 19.70 -6.72
C GLU A 70 -21.35 20.16 -5.85
N ASN A 71 -20.79 21.34 -6.13
CA ASN A 71 -19.71 21.91 -5.32
C ASN A 71 -20.15 22.20 -3.87
N ALA A 72 -21.38 22.67 -3.66
CA ALA A 72 -21.94 22.87 -2.32
C ALA A 72 -22.03 21.54 -1.56
N ARG A 73 -22.50 20.45 -2.20
CA ARG A 73 -22.55 19.10 -1.61
C ARG A 73 -21.15 18.57 -1.28
N MET A 74 -20.18 18.75 -2.17
CA MET A 74 -18.79 18.35 -1.90
C MET A 74 -18.19 19.11 -0.72
N ASN A 75 -18.41 20.42 -0.67
CA ASN A 75 -17.94 21.25 0.45
C ASN A 75 -18.62 20.83 1.76
N GLN A 76 -19.91 20.52 1.72
CA GLN A 76 -20.63 19.98 2.87
C GLN A 76 -19.99 18.68 3.34
N ALA A 77 -19.72 17.72 2.46
CA ALA A 77 -19.06 16.45 2.82
C ALA A 77 -17.70 16.67 3.51
N VAL A 78 -16.89 17.62 3.01
CA VAL A 78 -15.60 17.99 3.64
C VAL A 78 -15.83 18.58 5.04
N GLN A 79 -16.82 19.45 5.21
CA GLN A 79 -17.11 20.06 6.51
C GLN A 79 -17.66 19.06 7.52
N GLU A 80 -18.54 18.14 7.10
CA GLU A 80 -19.02 17.06 7.96
C GLU A 80 -17.87 16.16 8.42
N ALA A 81 -16.93 15.83 7.52
CA ALA A 81 -15.74 15.05 7.89
C ALA A 81 -14.85 15.80 8.90
N LYS A 82 -14.65 17.11 8.71
CA LYS A 82 -13.94 17.99 9.66
C LYS A 82 -14.65 18.03 11.02
N ASN A 83 -15.97 18.08 11.04
CA ASN A 83 -16.80 18.20 12.26
C ASN A 83 -17.06 16.87 12.98
N ALA A 84 -16.79 15.73 12.35
CA ALA A 84 -17.02 14.41 12.96
C ALA A 84 -16.34 14.25 14.33
N ALA A 85 -17.05 13.63 15.29
CA ALA A 85 -16.61 13.52 16.69
C ALA A 85 -15.48 12.49 16.90
N SER A 86 -15.45 11.45 16.08
CA SER A 86 -14.44 10.38 16.12
C SER A 86 -13.85 10.11 14.74
N GLY A 87 -12.72 9.39 14.72
CA GLY A 87 -12.11 8.93 13.47
C GLY A 87 -13.03 7.97 12.70
N ALA A 88 -13.72 7.07 13.39
CA ALA A 88 -14.70 6.17 12.78
C ALA A 88 -15.90 6.92 12.20
N ASP A 89 -16.46 7.89 12.92
CA ASP A 89 -17.57 8.72 12.40
C ASP A 89 -17.14 9.50 11.16
N MET A 90 -15.90 9.99 11.14
CA MET A 90 -15.33 10.68 9.97
C MET A 90 -15.27 9.76 8.75
N LEU A 91 -14.81 8.52 8.91
CA LEU A 91 -14.77 7.56 7.80
C LEU A 91 -16.18 7.19 7.31
N ASN A 92 -17.14 7.01 8.23
CA ASN A 92 -18.55 6.78 7.92
C ASN A 92 -19.18 7.98 7.18
N VAL A 93 -18.83 9.21 7.56
CA VAL A 93 -19.27 10.42 6.83
C VAL A 93 -18.75 10.39 5.40
N LEU A 94 -17.50 9.98 5.17
CA LEU A 94 -16.99 9.85 3.81
C LEU A 94 -17.74 8.79 3.01
N GLU A 95 -18.11 7.67 3.64
CA GLU A 95 -18.89 6.64 3.00
C GLU A 95 -20.28 7.14 2.56
N VAL A 96 -20.97 7.86 3.46
CA VAL A 96 -22.34 8.34 3.25
C VAL A 96 -22.42 9.55 2.32
N PHE A 97 -21.52 10.53 2.47
CA PHE A 97 -21.64 11.82 1.79
C PHE A 97 -20.82 11.94 0.50
N VAL A 98 -19.86 11.05 0.26
CA VAL A 98 -19.04 11.08 -0.95
C VAL A 98 -19.63 10.13 -1.98
N ASP A 99 -20.29 10.71 -2.98
CA ASP A 99 -20.89 9.95 -4.08
C ASP A 99 -19.78 9.21 -4.88
N GLU A 100 -20.05 7.96 -5.28
CA GLU A 100 -19.13 7.15 -6.10
C GLU A 100 -18.74 7.85 -7.41
N GLU A 101 -19.66 8.65 -7.98
CA GLU A 101 -19.41 9.45 -9.18
C GLU A 101 -18.31 10.50 -8.98
N TRP A 102 -18.03 10.91 -7.74
CA TRP A 102 -16.96 11.86 -7.43
C TRP A 102 -15.59 11.18 -7.34
N LEU A 103 -15.55 9.86 -7.21
CA LEU A 103 -14.34 9.06 -7.00
C LEU A 103 -13.64 8.67 -8.31
N GLY A 104 -14.25 8.97 -9.45
CA GLY A 104 -13.68 8.71 -10.77
C GLY A 104 -12.30 9.34 -10.94
N GLY A 105 -11.32 8.50 -11.30
CA GLY A 105 -9.97 8.95 -11.65
C GLY A 105 -8.99 9.11 -10.48
N TYR A 106 -9.41 8.90 -9.23
CA TYR A 106 -8.52 8.95 -8.07
C TYR A 106 -7.77 7.62 -7.89
N GLU A 107 -6.51 7.70 -7.48
CA GLU A 107 -5.74 6.53 -7.07
C GLU A 107 -6.06 6.22 -5.62
N GLU A 108 -6.54 5.00 -5.35
CA GLU A 108 -6.82 4.55 -4.01
C GLU A 108 -5.59 4.74 -3.11
N LEU A 109 -5.76 5.40 -1.96
CA LEU A 109 -4.70 5.46 -0.97
C LEU A 109 -4.50 4.08 -0.38
N GLU A 110 -3.28 3.54 -0.48
CA GLU A 110 -2.98 2.23 0.11
C GLU A 110 -3.26 2.22 1.63
N GLY A 111 -3.97 1.21 2.08
CA GLY A 111 -4.27 1.00 3.50
C GLY A 111 -3.16 0.24 4.23
N SER A 112 -3.06 0.47 5.54
CA SER A 112 -2.27 -0.38 6.44
C SER A 112 -2.89 -0.38 7.83
N ILE A 113 -2.63 -1.41 8.62
CA ILE A 113 -3.15 -1.49 10.01
C ILE A 113 -2.76 -0.26 10.83
N TYR A 114 -1.61 0.34 10.55
CA TYR A 114 -1.14 1.56 11.21
C TYR A 114 -1.93 2.80 10.75
N ARG A 115 -2.21 2.93 9.45
CA ARG A 115 -3.03 4.04 8.90
C ARG A 115 -4.48 3.91 9.38
N ALA A 116 -5.02 2.69 9.41
CA ALA A 116 -6.32 2.38 9.99
C ALA A 116 -6.39 2.75 11.48
N GLY A 117 -5.38 2.37 12.27
CA GLY A 117 -5.28 2.75 13.68
C GLY A 117 -5.15 4.26 13.89
N ALA A 118 -4.40 4.95 13.02
CA ALA A 118 -4.28 6.40 13.07
C ALA A 118 -5.62 7.08 12.84
N LEU A 119 -6.37 6.68 11.81
CA LEU A 119 -7.68 7.26 11.47
C LEU A 119 -8.82 6.72 12.36
N GLY A 120 -8.53 5.91 13.36
CA GLY A 120 -9.51 5.46 14.37
C GLY A 120 -10.40 4.28 13.95
N LEU A 121 -10.02 3.56 12.90
CA LEU A 121 -10.70 2.33 12.46
C LEU A 121 -10.46 1.18 13.45
N LEU A 122 -9.28 1.12 14.08
CA LEU A 122 -8.94 0.16 15.12
C LEU A 122 -9.30 0.72 16.51
N ARG A 123 -10.60 0.75 16.82
CA ARG A 123 -11.09 1.22 18.11
C ARG A 123 -10.50 0.38 19.25
N ARG A 124 -9.94 1.06 20.25
CA ARG A 124 -9.53 0.40 21.51
C ARG A 124 -10.78 -0.04 22.26
N PRO A 125 -10.96 -1.34 22.52
CA PRO A 125 -12.08 -1.79 23.31
C PRO A 125 -11.90 -1.35 24.75
N SER A 126 -13.00 -0.93 25.37
CA SER A 126 -13.01 -0.70 26.82
C SER A 126 -12.86 -2.02 27.57
N TRP A 127 -12.35 -1.99 28.80
CA TRP A 127 -12.27 -3.18 29.65
C TRP A 127 -13.63 -3.88 29.84
N ILE A 128 -14.71 -3.11 29.82
CA ILE A 128 -16.09 -3.62 29.90
C ILE A 128 -16.43 -4.38 28.61
N GLU A 129 -16.17 -3.80 27.43
CA GLU A 129 -16.37 -4.45 26.12
C GLU A 129 -15.54 -5.73 25.99
N ILE A 130 -14.30 -5.75 26.50
CA ILE A 130 -13.48 -6.97 26.54
C ILE A 130 -14.16 -8.02 27.41
N ARG A 131 -14.54 -7.67 28.64
CA ARG A 131 -15.20 -8.60 29.58
C ARG A 131 -16.53 -9.13 29.04
N GLU A 132 -17.29 -8.30 28.34
CA GLU A 132 -18.55 -8.69 27.72
C GLU A 132 -18.33 -9.58 26.49
N SER A 133 -17.28 -9.32 25.69
CA SER A 133 -16.95 -10.17 24.53
C SER A 133 -16.57 -11.60 24.94
N ILE A 134 -15.99 -11.78 26.13
CA ILE A 134 -15.72 -13.12 26.69
C ILE A 134 -17.04 -13.86 26.98
N LYS A 135 -18.11 -13.15 27.36
CA LYS A 135 -19.42 -13.74 27.63
C LYS A 135 -20.27 -13.96 26.37
N ARG A 136 -20.02 -13.19 25.30
CA ARG A 136 -20.80 -13.20 24.05
C ARG A 136 -19.87 -13.26 22.84
N PRO A 137 -19.43 -14.45 22.41
CA PRO A 137 -18.42 -14.59 21.36
C PRO A 137 -18.87 -14.02 19.99
N TYR A 138 -20.18 -13.96 19.72
CA TYR A 138 -20.68 -13.44 18.44
C TYR A 138 -20.54 -11.92 18.26
N SER A 139 -20.27 -11.14 19.32
CA SER A 139 -20.09 -9.68 19.21
C SER A 139 -18.62 -9.24 19.22
N SER A 140 -17.67 -10.17 18.99
CA SER A 140 -16.23 -9.91 19.18
C SER A 140 -15.51 -9.33 17.95
N ALA A 141 -16.22 -8.99 16.86
CA ALA A 141 -15.58 -8.56 15.61
C ALA A 141 -14.59 -7.38 15.79
N PRO A 142 -14.91 -6.29 16.52
CA PRO A 142 -13.95 -5.19 16.73
C PRO A 142 -12.69 -5.62 17.51
N ASN A 143 -12.87 -6.53 18.48
CA ASN A 143 -11.75 -7.05 19.27
C ASN A 143 -10.85 -7.94 18.42
N ALA A 144 -11.43 -8.72 17.50
CA ALA A 144 -10.68 -9.53 16.56
C ALA A 144 -9.82 -8.68 15.62
N LYS A 145 -10.33 -7.55 15.10
CA LYS A 145 -9.54 -6.64 14.24
C LYS A 145 -8.32 -6.08 14.97
N LEU A 146 -8.51 -5.60 16.19
CA LEU A 146 -7.41 -5.05 17.00
C LEU A 146 -6.40 -6.15 17.37
N PHE A 147 -6.87 -7.28 17.87
CA PHE A 147 -6.00 -8.39 18.27
C PHE A 147 -5.22 -8.95 17.08
N GLY A 148 -5.88 -9.16 15.93
CA GLY A 148 -5.24 -9.58 14.68
C GLY A 148 -4.19 -8.58 14.20
N SER A 149 -4.47 -7.27 14.30
CA SER A 149 -3.50 -6.22 13.97
C SER A 149 -2.28 -6.25 14.90
N VAL A 150 -2.47 -6.44 16.21
CA VAL A 150 -1.37 -6.59 17.17
C VAL A 150 -0.56 -7.86 16.88
N LEU A 151 -1.22 -8.97 16.55
CA LEU A 151 -0.55 -10.22 16.19
C LEU A 151 0.29 -10.07 14.92
N ILE A 152 -0.25 -9.42 13.88
CA ILE A 152 0.50 -9.09 12.66
C ILE A 152 1.74 -8.26 12.99
N TRP A 153 1.59 -7.20 13.79
CA TRP A 153 2.72 -6.36 14.19
C TRP A 153 3.79 -7.16 14.94
N LEU A 154 3.39 -8.04 15.87
CA LEU A 154 4.32 -8.91 16.59
C LEU A 154 5.05 -9.88 15.64
N ILE A 155 4.34 -10.50 14.68
CA ILE A 155 4.96 -11.38 13.68
C ILE A 155 5.98 -10.61 12.83
N GLN A 156 5.67 -9.38 12.41
CA GLN A 156 6.57 -8.55 11.61
C GLN A 156 7.85 -8.13 12.35
N ILE A 157 7.78 -7.97 13.67
CA ILE A 157 8.97 -7.65 14.49
C ILE A 157 9.75 -8.92 14.85
N VAL A 158 9.06 -9.93 15.38
CA VAL A 158 9.70 -11.14 15.92
C VAL A 158 10.19 -12.06 14.80
N GLY A 159 9.41 -12.26 13.74
CA GLY A 159 9.72 -13.20 12.66
C GLY A 159 11.09 -12.95 12.01
N PRO A 160 11.29 -11.80 11.35
CA PRO A 160 12.58 -11.45 10.74
C PRO A 160 13.73 -11.43 11.76
N THR A 161 13.48 -10.99 13.00
CA THR A 161 14.51 -11.00 14.06
C THR A 161 14.96 -12.41 14.40
N MET A 162 14.02 -13.33 14.60
CA MET A 162 14.32 -14.72 14.94
C MET A 162 15.04 -15.42 13.80
N VAL A 163 14.62 -15.18 12.56
CA VAL A 163 15.33 -15.67 11.37
C VAL A 163 16.75 -15.11 11.34
N ALA A 164 16.92 -13.80 11.46
CA ALA A 164 18.25 -13.19 11.48
C ALA A 164 19.13 -13.81 12.59
N VAL A 165 18.66 -13.85 13.83
CA VAL A 165 19.41 -14.40 14.98
C VAL A 165 19.80 -15.85 14.74
N HIS A 166 18.87 -16.69 14.27
CA HIS A 166 19.14 -18.11 14.01
C HIS A 166 20.32 -18.28 13.05
N TYR A 167 20.33 -17.55 11.93
CA TYR A 167 21.39 -17.68 10.93
C TYR A 167 22.68 -16.95 11.34
N PHE A 168 22.60 -15.80 12.01
CA PHE A 168 23.78 -15.07 12.49
C PHE A 168 24.54 -15.84 13.57
N LEU A 169 23.87 -16.69 14.36
CA LEU A 169 24.57 -17.55 15.33
C LEU A 169 25.45 -18.63 14.66
N GLY A 170 25.25 -18.92 13.36
CA GLY A 170 26.10 -19.80 12.56
C GLY A 170 27.08 -19.07 11.64
N CYS A 171 27.30 -17.77 11.84
CA CYS A 171 28.14 -16.97 10.93
C CYS A 171 29.64 -17.31 10.99
N ASP A 172 30.08 -18.01 12.04
CA ASP A 172 31.46 -18.51 12.20
C ASP A 172 31.88 -19.52 11.11
N ARG A 173 30.91 -20.09 10.41
CA ARG A 173 31.11 -21.06 9.32
C ARG A 173 31.08 -20.45 7.93
N TRP A 174 30.72 -19.18 7.83
CA TRP A 174 30.65 -18.54 6.52
C TRP A 174 32.05 -18.39 5.95
N ALA A 175 32.25 -18.91 4.75
CA ALA A 175 33.54 -18.89 4.07
C ALA A 175 33.45 -18.04 2.80
N PHE A 176 34.41 -17.14 2.60
CA PHE A 176 34.51 -16.41 1.33
C PHE A 176 35.08 -17.32 0.26
N SER A 177 34.22 -17.86 -0.59
CA SER A 177 34.60 -18.81 -1.63
C SER A 177 33.61 -18.83 -2.78
N LEU A 178 34.11 -18.76 -4.01
CA LEU A 178 33.32 -18.95 -5.24
C LEU A 178 33.09 -20.42 -5.59
N ALA A 179 33.66 -21.36 -4.84
CA ALA A 179 33.56 -22.79 -5.16
C ALA A 179 32.11 -23.31 -5.11
N HIS A 180 31.24 -22.71 -4.28
CA HIS A 180 29.84 -23.11 -4.16
C HIS A 180 29.05 -22.88 -5.46
N TRP A 181 29.35 -21.82 -6.22
CA TRP A 181 28.75 -21.56 -7.54
C TRP A 181 29.04 -22.66 -8.55
N MET A 182 30.23 -23.28 -8.47
CA MET A 182 30.62 -24.36 -9.37
C MET A 182 29.89 -25.67 -9.06
N LYS A 183 29.44 -25.87 -7.81
CA LYS A 183 28.70 -27.07 -7.41
C LYS A 183 27.27 -27.07 -7.97
N ARG A 184 26.56 -25.94 -7.88
CA ARG A 184 25.12 -25.83 -8.23
C ARG A 184 24.78 -24.49 -8.90
N PRO A 185 25.32 -24.19 -10.09
CA PRO A 185 25.23 -22.86 -10.69
C PRO A 185 23.79 -22.39 -10.95
N GLY A 186 22.88 -23.30 -11.31
CA GLY A 186 21.48 -22.98 -11.56
C GLY A 186 20.73 -22.53 -10.29
N THR A 187 20.92 -23.23 -9.18
CA THR A 187 20.28 -22.88 -7.89
C THR A 187 20.85 -21.58 -7.34
N SER A 188 22.18 -21.40 -7.39
CA SER A 188 22.84 -20.17 -6.95
C SER A 188 22.37 -18.95 -7.76
N LEU A 189 22.24 -19.10 -9.08
CA LEU A 189 21.73 -18.03 -9.94
C LEU A 189 20.28 -17.68 -9.60
N LEU A 190 19.42 -18.69 -9.39
CA LEU A 190 18.03 -18.46 -9.01
C LEU A 190 17.92 -17.71 -7.68
N ALA A 191 18.67 -18.13 -6.67
CA ALA A 191 18.71 -17.47 -5.37
C ALA A 191 19.21 -16.02 -5.49
N LEU A 192 20.28 -15.77 -6.26
CA LEU A 192 20.77 -14.41 -6.52
C LEU A 192 19.72 -13.51 -7.19
N LEU A 193 18.96 -14.04 -8.16
CA LEU A 193 17.88 -13.31 -8.81
C LEU A 193 16.77 -12.95 -7.82
N PHE A 194 16.42 -13.85 -6.88
CA PHE A 194 15.48 -13.54 -5.81
C PHE A 194 16.01 -12.47 -4.86
N VAL A 195 17.28 -12.54 -4.44
CA VAL A 195 17.92 -11.49 -3.62
C VAL A 195 17.82 -10.13 -4.30
N LEU A 196 18.18 -10.05 -5.59
CA LEU A 196 18.06 -8.82 -6.39
C LEU A 196 16.62 -8.34 -6.49
N ALA A 197 15.67 -9.24 -6.79
CA ALA A 197 14.26 -8.89 -6.93
C ALA A 197 13.66 -8.37 -5.63
N PHE A 198 13.97 -9.00 -4.49
CA PHE A 198 13.53 -8.56 -3.17
C PHE A 198 14.03 -7.17 -2.82
N ASN A 199 15.33 -6.95 -3.00
CA ASN A 199 16.02 -5.70 -2.74
C ASN A 199 15.44 -4.55 -3.57
N LEU A 200 15.23 -4.79 -4.87
CA LEU A 200 14.55 -3.83 -5.75
C LEU A 200 13.10 -3.59 -5.33
N ASN A 201 12.35 -4.65 -5.01
CA ASN A 201 10.97 -4.53 -4.55
C ASN A 201 10.88 -3.68 -3.27
N ALA A 202 11.79 -3.90 -2.31
CA ALA A 202 11.86 -3.11 -1.08
C ALA A 202 12.01 -1.61 -1.36
N LEU A 203 12.88 -1.24 -2.31
CA LEU A 203 13.08 0.15 -2.71
C LEU A 203 11.82 0.78 -3.35
N PHE A 204 11.14 0.03 -4.23
CA PHE A 204 9.90 0.51 -4.87
C PHE A 204 8.80 0.76 -3.86
N GLU A 205 8.62 -0.17 -2.94
CA GLU A 205 7.57 -0.10 -1.92
C GLU A 205 7.82 1.00 -0.89
N ILE A 206 9.08 1.24 -0.47
CA ILE A 206 9.42 2.42 0.35
C ILE A 206 9.02 3.72 -0.37
N THR A 207 9.29 3.81 -1.67
CA THR A 207 8.98 5.03 -2.44
C THR A 207 7.47 5.29 -2.51
N LYS A 208 6.67 4.24 -2.73
CA LYS A 208 5.20 4.32 -2.65
C LYS A 208 4.75 4.72 -1.25
N ASP A 209 5.37 4.13 -0.23
CA ASP A 209 5.01 4.38 1.16
C ASP A 209 5.27 5.80 1.61
N VAL A 210 6.38 6.41 1.18
CA VAL A 210 6.66 7.83 1.39
C VAL A 210 5.50 8.69 0.88
N THR A 211 5.05 8.40 -0.35
CA THR A 211 3.98 9.17 -1.00
C THR A 211 2.64 8.97 -0.29
N SER A 212 2.27 7.72 -0.02
CA SER A 212 0.99 7.40 0.63
C SER A 212 0.96 7.91 2.08
N TRP A 213 2.04 7.73 2.83
CA TRP A 213 2.17 8.21 4.19
C TRP A 213 2.02 9.73 4.28
N TYR A 214 2.63 10.48 3.37
CA TYR A 214 2.50 11.93 3.32
C TYR A 214 1.05 12.38 3.15
N LYS A 215 0.30 11.74 2.23
CA LYS A 215 -1.12 12.04 2.00
C LYS A 215 -1.97 11.78 3.24
N ILE A 216 -1.76 10.66 3.91
CA ILE A 216 -2.50 10.30 5.14
C ILE A 216 -2.13 11.25 6.29
N HIS A 217 -0.85 11.58 6.46
CA HIS A 217 -0.42 12.53 7.49
C HIS A 217 -1.03 13.92 7.26
N PHE A 218 -1.05 14.40 6.02
CA PHE A 218 -1.71 15.66 5.67
C PHE A 218 -3.20 15.62 6.04
N LEU A 219 -3.93 14.57 5.64
CA LEU A 219 -5.33 14.40 6.02
C LEU A 219 -5.53 14.38 7.53
N PHE A 220 -4.65 13.67 8.25
CA PHE A 220 -4.72 13.55 9.69
C PHE A 220 -4.62 14.92 10.40
N ASP A 221 -3.70 15.78 9.96
CA ASP A 221 -3.57 17.13 10.51
C ASP A 221 -4.69 18.06 10.03
N ALA A 222 -5.03 18.03 8.75
CA ALA A 222 -6.01 18.93 8.15
C ALA A 222 -7.44 18.66 8.64
N LEU A 223 -7.77 17.41 8.98
CA LEU A 223 -9.03 17.03 9.63
C LEU A 223 -8.96 17.16 11.15
N ASN A 224 -7.84 17.62 11.71
CA ASN A 224 -7.60 17.77 13.14
C ASN A 224 -7.89 16.47 13.91
N CYS A 225 -7.46 15.34 13.35
CA CYS A 225 -7.71 14.01 13.90
C CYS A 225 -7.15 13.85 15.31
N LYS A 226 -6.12 14.61 15.71
CA LYS A 226 -5.57 14.64 17.08
C LYS A 226 -6.62 14.93 18.17
N LYS A 227 -7.70 15.67 17.84
CA LYS A 227 -8.79 15.98 18.78
C LYS A 227 -9.98 15.03 18.67
N LYS A 228 -10.02 14.18 17.65
CA LYS A 228 -11.13 13.23 17.43
C LYS A 228 -10.96 12.00 18.32
N ARG A 229 -12.07 11.43 18.79
CA ARG A 229 -12.04 10.21 19.61
C ARG A 229 -11.53 9.02 18.80
N GLY A 230 -10.72 8.17 19.43
CA GLY A 230 -10.30 6.88 18.88
C GLY A 230 -9.16 6.93 17.86
N THR A 231 -8.71 8.11 17.46
CA THR A 231 -7.54 8.28 16.58
C THR A 231 -6.23 8.14 17.37
N LEU A 232 -5.17 7.70 16.71
CA LEU A 232 -3.86 7.45 17.35
C LEU A 232 -2.71 8.01 16.51
N ALA A 233 -2.29 9.25 16.80
CA ALA A 233 -1.20 9.90 16.07
C ALA A 233 0.11 9.09 16.10
N THR A 234 0.38 8.35 17.19
CA THR A 234 1.56 7.49 17.32
C THR A 234 1.62 6.39 16.28
N MET A 235 0.47 5.92 15.76
CA MET A 235 0.45 4.90 14.71
C MET A 235 1.04 5.42 13.39
N LEU A 236 0.99 6.74 13.13
CA LEU A 236 1.66 7.34 11.96
C LEU A 236 3.19 7.32 12.09
N ILE A 237 3.74 7.09 13.27
CA ILE A 237 5.19 6.96 13.50
C ILE A 237 5.58 5.48 13.56
N ILE A 238 4.81 4.67 14.29
CA ILE A 238 5.04 3.22 14.44
C ILE A 238 5.02 2.52 13.08
N GLY A 239 4.09 2.89 12.19
CA GLY A 239 3.97 2.27 10.87
C GLY A 239 5.25 2.41 10.02
N PRO A 240 5.71 3.64 9.72
CA PRO A 240 6.98 3.86 9.03
C PRO A 240 8.17 3.18 9.71
N ALA A 241 8.29 3.27 11.04
CA ALA A 241 9.40 2.65 11.76
C ALA A 241 9.40 1.12 11.62
N THR A 242 8.23 0.49 11.74
CA THR A 242 8.09 -0.97 11.61
C THR A 242 8.37 -1.43 10.19
N ARG A 243 7.85 -0.72 9.18
CA ARG A 243 8.13 -1.05 7.77
C ARG A 243 9.59 -0.85 7.42
N SER A 244 10.22 0.22 7.89
CA SER A 244 11.65 0.45 7.72
C SER A 244 12.49 -0.69 8.30
N PHE A 245 12.17 -1.09 9.53
CA PHE A 245 12.78 -2.26 10.17
C PHE A 245 12.58 -3.53 9.32
N LEU A 246 11.35 -3.80 8.91
CA LEU A 246 10.98 -4.97 8.12
C LEU A 246 11.72 -5.03 6.79
N TYR A 247 11.81 -3.92 6.06
CA TYR A 247 12.50 -3.86 4.77
C TYR A 247 13.99 -4.14 4.91
N VAL A 248 14.67 -3.49 5.86
CA VAL A 248 16.10 -3.70 6.09
C VAL A 248 16.38 -5.13 6.56
N THR A 249 15.65 -5.60 7.58
CA THR A 249 15.88 -6.94 8.13
C THR A 249 15.52 -8.05 7.14
N THR A 250 14.43 -7.90 6.38
CA THR A 250 14.05 -8.90 5.37
C THR A 250 15.06 -8.95 4.22
N CYS A 251 15.57 -7.82 3.74
CA CYS A 251 16.65 -7.82 2.73
C CYS A 251 17.87 -8.61 3.21
N CYS A 252 18.31 -8.38 4.46
CA CYS A 252 19.40 -9.14 5.07
C CYS A 252 19.04 -10.63 5.20
N CYS A 253 17.86 -10.95 5.73
CA CYS A 253 17.40 -12.33 5.91
C CYS A 253 17.31 -13.08 4.58
N THR A 254 16.72 -12.48 3.53
CA THR A 254 16.63 -13.08 2.19
C THR A 254 18.00 -13.48 1.68
N THR A 255 19.02 -12.63 1.88
CA THR A 255 20.37 -12.94 1.42
C THR A 255 20.95 -14.17 2.14
N ILE A 256 20.78 -14.22 3.45
CA ILE A 256 21.37 -15.27 4.29
C ILE A 256 20.58 -16.59 4.15
N VAL A 257 19.25 -16.53 4.24
CA VAL A 257 18.35 -17.68 4.13
C VAL A 257 18.52 -18.34 2.77
N LEU A 258 18.38 -17.59 1.67
CA LEU A 258 18.50 -18.17 0.34
C LEU A 258 19.91 -18.65 0.03
N GLY A 259 20.93 -18.08 0.68
CA GLY A 259 22.31 -18.51 0.55
C GLY A 259 22.53 -19.90 1.13
N ALA A 260 21.89 -20.19 2.27
CA ALA A 260 21.94 -21.49 2.89
C ALA A 260 21.14 -22.56 2.12
N SER A 261 19.99 -22.18 1.56
CA SER A 261 19.12 -23.13 0.83
C SER A 261 19.69 -23.53 -0.54
N VAL A 262 20.82 -22.95 -0.99
CA VAL A 262 21.47 -23.31 -2.27
C VAL A 262 21.89 -24.79 -2.30
N ASP A 263 22.35 -25.31 -1.15
CA ASP A 263 22.87 -26.67 -1.04
C ASP A 263 21.78 -27.74 -0.89
N ASP A 264 20.53 -27.35 -0.67
CA ASP A 264 19.39 -28.26 -0.54
C ASP A 264 18.74 -28.53 -1.89
N SER A 265 17.95 -27.59 -2.40
CA SER A 265 17.32 -27.67 -3.73
C SER A 265 16.79 -26.32 -4.22
N ALA A 266 16.60 -26.18 -5.54
CA ALA A 266 15.96 -24.98 -6.11
C ALA A 266 14.51 -24.80 -5.63
N LYS A 267 13.85 -25.89 -5.21
CA LYS A 267 12.51 -25.87 -4.64
C LYS A 267 12.54 -25.12 -3.30
N ASP A 268 13.51 -25.41 -2.45
CA ASP A 268 13.63 -24.79 -1.12
C ASP A 268 13.92 -23.29 -1.24
N VAL A 269 14.81 -22.90 -2.15
CA VAL A 269 15.04 -21.48 -2.50
C VAL A 269 13.74 -20.75 -2.86
N VAL A 270 12.87 -21.37 -3.66
CA VAL A 270 11.58 -20.75 -4.04
C VAL A 270 10.63 -20.65 -2.84
N PHE A 271 10.51 -21.70 -2.04
CA PHE A 271 9.62 -21.69 -0.87
C PHE A 271 10.07 -20.69 0.19
N ASP A 272 11.37 -20.62 0.47
CA ASP A 272 11.93 -19.66 1.42
C ASP A 272 11.77 -18.23 0.93
N ALA A 273 11.98 -17.98 -0.37
CA ALA A 273 11.73 -16.67 -0.97
C ALA A 273 10.25 -16.28 -0.83
N LEU A 274 9.31 -17.19 -1.10
CA LEU A 274 7.88 -16.91 -0.96
C LEU A 274 7.47 -16.66 0.50
N ALA A 275 8.02 -17.42 1.45
CA ALA A 275 7.77 -17.24 2.88
C ALA A 275 8.23 -15.85 3.35
N LEU A 276 9.39 -15.37 2.90
CA LEU A 276 9.87 -14.02 3.20
C LEU A 276 9.01 -12.92 2.53
N PHE A 277 8.47 -13.18 1.32
CA PHE A 277 7.58 -12.24 0.63
C PHE A 277 6.24 -12.10 1.35
N PHE A 278 5.78 -13.16 2.01
CA PHE A 278 4.57 -13.14 2.80
C PHE A 278 4.72 -12.20 4.01
N LEU A 279 5.82 -12.31 4.77
CA LEU A 279 6.10 -11.43 5.93
C LEU A 279 6.08 -9.95 5.54
N TYR A 280 6.53 -9.63 4.33
CA TYR A 280 6.61 -8.29 3.77
C TYR A 280 5.25 -7.58 3.63
N LYS A 281 4.15 -8.34 3.47
CA LYS A 281 2.83 -7.78 3.09
C LYS A 281 1.77 -7.85 4.18
N LEU A 282 2.09 -8.42 5.35
CA LEU A 282 1.08 -8.76 6.35
C LEU A 282 0.25 -7.57 6.88
N ASP A 283 0.83 -6.38 6.92
CA ASP A 283 0.17 -5.19 7.47
C ASP A 283 -0.63 -4.38 6.44
N LYS A 284 -0.62 -4.77 5.17
CA LYS A 284 -1.40 -4.09 4.11
C LYS A 284 -2.88 -4.40 4.28
N ILE A 285 -3.71 -3.43 3.93
CA ILE A 285 -5.18 -3.56 3.88
C ILE A 285 -5.61 -3.46 2.41
N GLY A 286 -6.71 -4.13 2.06
CA GLY A 286 -7.31 -4.09 0.73
C GLY A 286 -7.14 -5.41 -0.01
N ASP A 287 -7.20 -5.36 -1.34
CA ASP A 287 -7.03 -6.53 -2.21
C ASP A 287 -5.64 -7.21 -2.08
N ALA A 288 -4.69 -6.53 -1.45
CA ALA A 288 -3.34 -7.02 -1.17
C ALA A 288 -3.17 -7.59 0.25
N ALA A 289 -4.22 -7.61 1.07
CA ALA A 289 -4.16 -8.14 2.43
C ALA A 289 -4.31 -9.66 2.42
N GLU A 290 -3.33 -10.36 3.00
CA GLU A 290 -3.38 -11.83 3.14
C GLU A 290 -4.26 -12.26 4.33
N PHE A 291 -4.45 -11.37 5.31
CA PHE A 291 -5.27 -11.62 6.48
C PHE A 291 -6.54 -10.74 6.47
N GLY A 292 -7.71 -11.37 6.56
CA GLY A 292 -9.02 -10.70 6.58
C GLY A 292 -9.39 -10.04 7.91
N PHE A 293 -8.43 -9.50 8.68
CA PHE A 293 -8.76 -8.78 9.91
C PHE A 293 -9.30 -7.38 9.64
N VAL A 294 -8.84 -6.74 8.57
CA VAL A 294 -9.37 -5.48 8.08
C VAL A 294 -9.61 -5.65 6.58
N ASN A 295 -10.87 -5.59 6.18
CA ASN A 295 -11.27 -5.84 4.80
C ASN A 295 -11.05 -4.59 3.94
N SER A 296 -11.03 -4.76 2.62
CA SER A 296 -11.03 -3.65 1.66
C SER A 296 -12.22 -2.71 1.88
N GLU A 297 -13.38 -3.25 2.24
CA GLU A 297 -14.60 -2.47 2.56
C GLU A 297 -14.41 -1.55 3.79
N ASP A 298 -13.56 -1.94 4.75
CA ASP A 298 -13.32 -1.13 5.95
C ASP A 298 -12.40 0.07 5.67
N TRP A 299 -11.66 0.05 4.56
CA TRP A 299 -10.68 1.07 4.21
C TRP A 299 -11.14 1.87 2.99
N PRO A 300 -11.70 3.09 3.17
CA PRO A 300 -12.25 3.88 2.07
C PRO A 300 -11.14 4.64 1.32
N GLY A 301 -10.16 3.91 0.76
CA GLY A 301 -8.93 4.48 0.20
C GLY A 301 -9.17 5.46 -0.96
N THR A 302 -10.18 5.21 -1.79
CA THR A 302 -10.55 6.10 -2.92
C THR A 302 -11.19 7.39 -2.44
N ARG A 303 -12.08 7.33 -1.44
CA ARG A 303 -12.70 8.49 -0.79
C ARG A 303 -11.67 9.34 -0.05
N LEU A 304 -10.72 8.70 0.63
CA LEU A 304 -9.61 9.40 1.27
C LEU A 304 -8.70 10.09 0.23
N ALA A 305 -8.46 9.46 -0.93
CA ALA A 305 -7.72 10.10 -2.03
C ALA A 305 -8.44 11.33 -2.58
N TRP A 306 -9.75 11.24 -2.79
CA TRP A 306 -10.59 12.37 -3.20
C TRP A 306 -10.53 13.50 -2.17
N LEU A 307 -10.67 13.18 -0.89
CA LEU A 307 -10.62 14.14 0.20
C LEU A 307 -9.27 14.85 0.27
N TYR A 308 -8.17 14.09 0.11
CA TYR A 308 -6.81 14.64 0.09
C TYR A 308 -6.66 15.71 -0.99
N GLU A 309 -7.03 15.38 -2.23
CA GLU A 309 -6.93 16.30 -3.37
C GLU A 309 -7.83 17.53 -3.20
N ARG A 310 -9.00 17.37 -2.56
CA ARG A 310 -9.88 18.51 -2.27
C ARG A 310 -9.27 19.44 -1.24
N MET A 311 -8.79 18.90 -0.13
CA MET A 311 -8.20 19.68 0.95
C MET A 311 -6.86 20.30 0.56
N MET A 312 -6.06 19.62 -0.27
CA MET A 312 -4.78 20.16 -0.77
C MET A 312 -4.97 21.43 -1.61
N LYS A 313 -6.10 21.57 -2.31
CA LYS A 313 -6.46 22.79 -3.05
C LYS A 313 -6.84 23.95 -2.12
N GLU A 314 -7.48 23.65 -0.99
CA GLU A 314 -7.88 24.65 0.00
C GLU A 314 -6.69 25.12 0.85
N GLN A 315 -5.82 24.19 1.23
CA GLN A 315 -4.73 24.43 2.14
C GLN A 315 -3.47 23.68 1.67
N PRO A 316 -2.46 24.38 1.13
CA PRO A 316 -1.22 23.73 0.76
C PRO A 316 -0.55 23.15 2.01
N PRO A 317 0.16 22.03 1.86
CA PRO A 317 0.75 21.33 2.98
C PRO A 317 1.83 22.14 3.69
N GLN A 318 1.86 22.01 5.01
CA GLN A 318 2.90 22.54 5.89
C GLN A 318 4.21 21.73 5.76
N PRO A 319 5.35 22.24 6.29
CA PRO A 319 6.66 21.60 6.18
C PRO A 319 6.68 20.12 6.60
N LYS A 320 7.66 19.39 6.02
CA LYS A 320 7.76 17.94 6.11
C LYS A 320 7.96 17.47 7.57
N PRO A 321 7.16 16.53 8.06
CA PRO A 321 7.27 15.97 9.41
C PRO A 321 8.47 15.02 9.57
N TYR A 322 8.93 14.83 10.82
CA TYR A 322 10.16 14.09 11.14
C TYR A 322 10.17 12.61 10.68
N SER A 323 9.04 11.93 10.72
CA SER A 323 8.92 10.53 10.29
C SER A 323 9.23 10.32 8.80
N LEU A 324 9.16 11.38 7.99
CA LEU A 324 9.63 11.32 6.61
C LEU A 324 11.15 11.05 6.53
N TYR A 325 11.93 11.54 7.49
CA TYR A 325 13.37 11.27 7.53
C TYR A 325 13.67 9.79 7.80
N ILE A 326 12.84 9.09 8.58
CA ILE A 326 12.98 7.66 8.81
C ILE A 326 12.86 6.90 7.49
N LEU A 327 11.82 7.19 6.70
CA LEU A 327 11.61 6.54 5.40
C LEU A 327 12.70 6.91 4.39
N GLN A 328 13.12 8.17 4.33
CA GLN A 328 14.21 8.61 3.46
C GLN A 328 15.53 7.93 3.81
N TRP A 329 15.89 7.88 5.09
CA TRP A 329 17.09 7.18 5.56
C TRP A 329 17.03 5.70 5.20
N THR A 330 15.86 5.08 5.39
CA THR A 330 15.63 3.70 4.99
C THR A 330 15.80 3.50 3.48
N SER A 331 15.33 4.42 2.63
CA SER A 331 15.57 4.37 1.19
C SER A 331 17.06 4.34 0.86
N TYR A 332 17.88 5.15 1.53
CA TYR A 332 19.33 5.14 1.34
C TYR A 332 19.96 3.83 1.81
N VAL A 333 19.56 3.31 2.97
CA VAL A 333 20.05 2.02 3.48
C VAL A 333 19.70 0.90 2.51
N VAL A 334 18.44 0.79 2.08
CA VAL A 334 18.01 -0.23 1.13
C VAL A 334 18.71 -0.07 -0.22
N LEU A 335 18.94 1.18 -0.69
CA LEU A 335 19.72 1.41 -1.89
C LEU A 335 21.16 0.87 -1.76
N LEU A 336 21.82 1.06 -0.61
CA LEU A 336 23.14 0.47 -0.36
C LEU A 336 23.08 -1.07 -0.31
N LEU A 337 22.06 -1.63 0.35
CA LEU A 337 21.84 -3.07 0.42
C LEU A 337 21.60 -3.69 -0.97
N ASN A 338 20.93 -2.96 -1.88
CA ASN A 338 20.69 -3.42 -3.25
C ASN A 338 21.98 -3.71 -4.02
N PHE A 339 23.09 -3.04 -3.69
CA PHE A 339 24.39 -3.31 -4.29
C PHE A 339 25.24 -4.22 -3.40
N GLY A 340 25.24 -4.00 -2.09
CA GLY A 340 26.08 -4.74 -1.15
C GLY A 340 25.69 -6.21 -0.98
N LEU A 341 24.40 -6.49 -0.82
CA LEU A 341 23.94 -7.85 -0.51
C LEU A 341 24.11 -8.85 -1.66
N PRO A 342 23.84 -8.52 -2.94
CA PRO A 342 24.12 -9.44 -4.05
C PRO A 342 25.61 -9.77 -4.20
N VAL A 343 26.49 -8.79 -3.96
CA VAL A 343 27.95 -9.01 -3.96
C VAL A 343 28.34 -9.92 -2.79
N PHE A 344 27.83 -9.61 -1.59
CA PHE A 344 28.04 -10.44 -0.40
C PHE A 344 27.56 -11.87 -0.60
N PHE A 345 26.38 -12.05 -1.19
CA PHE A 345 25.83 -13.36 -1.55
C PHE A 345 26.76 -14.13 -2.48
N THR A 346 27.25 -13.47 -3.54
CA THR A 346 28.09 -14.12 -4.55
C THR A 346 29.43 -14.58 -3.95
N LEU A 347 29.99 -13.79 -3.04
CA LEU A 347 31.31 -14.04 -2.47
C LEU A 347 31.30 -14.99 -1.26
N THR A 348 30.15 -15.27 -0.66
CA THR A 348 30.04 -15.98 0.61
C THR A 348 29.35 -17.33 0.44
N ALA A 349 29.96 -18.40 0.96
CA ALA A 349 29.32 -19.70 1.13
C ALA A 349 28.65 -19.75 2.52
N PHE A 350 27.33 -19.92 2.56
CA PHE A 350 26.51 -19.90 3.78
C PHE A 350 26.28 -21.32 4.30
N GLU A 351 27.26 -21.91 4.97
CA GLU A 351 27.11 -23.25 5.55
C GLU A 351 26.30 -23.21 6.86
N ILE A 352 25.24 -24.02 6.95
CA ILE A 352 24.43 -24.20 8.17
C ILE A 352 24.73 -25.55 8.80
N ARG A 353 24.61 -25.62 10.12
CA ARG A 353 24.71 -26.86 10.89
C ARG A 353 23.48 -27.72 10.62
N ASP A 354 23.67 -28.92 10.08
CA ASP A 354 22.67 -29.99 10.17
C ASP A 354 22.27 -30.12 11.65
N CYS A 355 21.04 -29.71 11.99
CA CYS A 355 20.50 -29.80 13.34
C CYS A 355 19.69 -31.08 13.51
#